data_AF-A0A933FES0-F1
#
_entry.id   AF-A0A933FES0-F1
#
_cell.length_a   1.000
_cell.length_b   1.000
_cell.length_c   1.000
_cell.angle_alpha   90.00
_cell.angle_beta   90.00
_cell.angle_gamma   90.00
#
_symmetry.space_group_name_H-M   'P 1'
#
loop_
_entity.id
_entity.type
_entity.pdbx_description
1 polymer ?
#
loop_
_entity_poly.entity_id
_entity_poly.type
_entity_poly.pdbx_seq_one_letter_code
_entity_poly.pdbx_strand_id
1 'polypeptide(L)'
;MPFIGGKVPEGIDPVHLETSTTDKKAIVNALKSSFKVINDYIAAVPDADLENPVKFFGMDMTVGDMIMLSANHQHEVLGQAVAYARVNGIVPPWTAERMKESKKN
;
A
#
# COMPACT_ATOMS: atom_id res chain seq x y z
N MET A 1 -7.74 8.65 9.09
CA MET A 1 -8.82 7.77 8.61
C MET A 1 -8.22 6.77 7.65
N PRO A 2 -8.64 5.50 7.63
CA PRO A 2 -8.25 4.59 6.56
C PRO A 2 -8.78 5.16 5.24
N PHE A 3 -7.89 5.32 4.25
CA PHE A 3 -8.14 6.03 2.99
C PHE A 3 -9.19 5.36 2.11
N ILE A 4 -9.41 4.06 2.33
CA ILE A 4 -10.46 3.26 1.72
C ILE A 4 -11.23 2.68 2.91
N GLY A 5 -12.55 2.59 2.86
CA GLY A 5 -13.45 2.31 4.01
C GLY A 5 -13.23 1.03 4.83
N GLY A 6 -12.09 0.34 4.69
CA GLY A 6 -11.61 -0.70 5.60
C GLY A 6 -11.28 -0.14 6.99
N LYS A 7 -11.33 -1.00 8.01
CA LYS A 7 -11.05 -0.58 9.40
C LYS A 7 -9.55 -0.50 9.65
N VAL A 8 -9.12 0.49 10.43
CA VAL A 8 -7.73 0.52 10.93
C VAL A 8 -7.51 -0.72 11.79
N PRO A 9 -6.43 -1.51 11.56
CA PRO A 9 -6.11 -2.66 12.39
C PRO A 9 -5.98 -2.28 13.87
N GLU A 10 -6.35 -3.19 14.77
CA GLU A 10 -6.18 -2.99 16.21
C GLU A 10 -4.73 -2.69 16.58
N GLY A 11 -4.53 -1.74 17.49
CA GLY A 11 -3.19 -1.32 17.95
C GLY A 11 -2.42 -0.42 16.99
N ILE A 12 -2.98 -0.06 15.83
CA ILE A 12 -2.39 0.94 14.92
C ILE A 12 -3.00 2.30 15.22
N ASP A 13 -2.16 3.25 15.67
CA ASP A 13 -2.47 4.67 15.66
C ASP A 13 -2.01 5.26 14.32
N PRO A 14 -2.93 5.57 13.38
CA PRO A 14 -2.56 6.06 12.06
C PRO A 14 -2.00 7.49 12.07
N VAL A 15 -2.15 8.25 13.17
CA VAL A 15 -1.63 9.61 13.30
C VAL A 15 -0.18 9.60 13.76
N HIS A 16 0.19 8.68 14.66
CA HIS A 16 1.52 8.61 15.25
C HIS A 16 2.32 7.36 14.81
N LEU A 17 1.89 6.70 13.73
CA LEU A 17 2.48 5.44 13.27
C LEU A 17 4.00 5.56 13.05
N GLU A 18 4.45 6.67 12.48
CA GLU A 18 5.85 6.93 12.13
C GLU A 18 6.80 7.00 13.34
N THR A 19 6.30 7.36 14.52
CA THR A 19 7.10 7.49 15.75
C THR A 19 6.81 6.35 16.75
N SER A 20 5.87 5.46 16.42
CA SER A 20 5.37 4.43 17.34
C SER A 20 6.37 3.32 17.68
N THR A 21 7.32 3.01 16.78
CA THR A 21 8.30 1.95 17.00
C THR A 21 9.46 2.02 16.00
N THR A 22 10.62 1.47 16.39
CA THR A 22 11.76 1.19 15.50
C THR A 22 12.03 -0.32 15.35
N ASP A 23 11.22 -1.17 15.98
CA ASP A 23 11.37 -2.62 15.89
C ASP A 23 10.97 -3.13 14.50
N LYS A 24 11.91 -3.79 13.82
CA LYS A 24 11.72 -4.28 12.45
C LYS A 24 10.55 -5.25 12.33
N LYS A 25 10.34 -6.14 13.30
CA LYS A 25 9.25 -7.14 13.22
C LYS A 25 7.90 -6.46 13.36
N ALA A 26 7.76 -5.53 14.30
CA ALA A 26 6.57 -4.72 14.50
C ALA A 26 6.22 -3.93 13.23
N ILE A 27 7.20 -3.25 12.62
CA ILE A 27 7.01 -2.49 11.37
C ILE A 27 6.53 -3.40 10.23
N VAL A 28 7.19 -4.56 10.03
CA VAL A 28 6.81 -5.51 8.96
C VAL A 28 5.40 -6.06 9.20
N ASN A 29 5.03 -6.34 10.44
CA ASN A 29 3.69 -6.84 10.76
C ASN A 29 2.60 -5.78 10.54
N ALA A 30 2.86 -4.53 10.92
CA ALA A 30 1.96 -3.42 10.66
C ALA A 30 1.76 -3.20 9.14
N LEU A 31 2.85 -3.24 8.36
CA LEU A 31 2.80 -3.14 6.90
C LEU A 31 1.98 -4.27 6.27
N LYS A 32 2.20 -5.52 6.68
CA LYS A 32 1.40 -6.65 6.17
C LYS A 32 -0.08 -6.51 6.51
N SER A 33 -0.38 -6.04 7.72
CA SER A 33 -1.76 -5.84 8.18
C SER A 33 -2.46 -4.75 7.38
N SER A 34 -1.78 -3.65 7.04
CA SER A 34 -2.37 -2.58 6.22
C SER A 34 -2.72 -3.05 4.81
N PHE A 35 -1.82 -3.80 4.14
CA PHE A 35 -2.11 -4.39 2.84
C PHE A 35 -3.26 -5.39 2.89
N LYS A 36 -3.35 -6.20 3.96
CA LYS A 36 -4.48 -7.12 4.14
C LYS A 36 -5.81 -6.38 4.20
N VAL A 37 -5.92 -5.29 4.97
CA VAL A 37 -7.16 -4.50 5.05
C VAL A 37 -7.58 -3.98 3.68
N ILE A 38 -6.64 -3.44 2.90
CA ILE A 38 -6.94 -2.90 1.56
C ILE A 38 -7.38 -4.01 0.61
N ASN A 39 -6.67 -5.13 0.59
CA ASN A 39 -6.98 -6.25 -0.30
C ASN A 39 -8.33 -6.90 0.05
N ASP A 40 -8.61 -7.11 1.34
CA ASP A 40 -9.87 -7.65 1.81
C ASP A 40 -11.04 -6.71 1.46
N TYR A 41 -10.84 -5.40 1.61
CA TYR A 41 -11.85 -4.41 1.23
C TYR A 41 -12.13 -4.46 -0.27
N ILE A 42 -11.09 -4.38 -1.11
CA ILE A 42 -11.26 -4.39 -2.58
C ILE A 42 -11.96 -5.67 -3.03
N ALA A 43 -11.58 -6.82 -2.48
CA ALA A 43 -12.20 -8.10 -2.82
C ALA A 43 -13.67 -8.22 -2.39
N ALA A 44 -14.11 -7.42 -1.41
CA ALA A 44 -15.47 -7.42 -0.90
C ALA A 44 -16.39 -6.39 -1.58
N VAL A 45 -15.85 -5.44 -2.34
CA VAL A 45 -16.64 -4.43 -3.06
C VAL A 45 -17.27 -5.07 -4.31
N PRO A 46 -18.62 -5.09 -4.42
CA PRO A 46 -19.30 -5.49 -5.65
C PRO A 46 -19.06 -4.47 -6.77
N ASP A 47 -19.02 -4.95 -8.01
CA ASP A 47 -18.87 -4.07 -9.19
C ASP A 47 -19.96 -2.98 -9.26
N ALA A 48 -21.18 -3.32 -8.85
CA ALA A 48 -22.32 -2.38 -8.82
C ALA A 48 -22.11 -1.21 -7.84
N ASP A 49 -21.22 -1.36 -6.86
CA ASP A 49 -20.94 -0.35 -5.85
C ASP A 49 -19.77 0.56 -6.24
N LEU A 50 -19.08 0.30 -7.37
CA LEU A 50 -17.93 1.10 -7.79
C LEU A 50 -18.29 2.57 -8.07
N GLU A 51 -19.50 2.85 -8.54
CA GLU A 51 -19.97 4.21 -8.82
C GLU A 51 -20.52 4.93 -7.59
N ASN A 52 -20.60 4.26 -6.43
CA ASN A 52 -21.12 4.87 -5.22
C ASN A 52 -20.28 6.10 -4.82
N PRO A 53 -20.91 7.24 -4.51
CA PRO A 53 -20.22 8.48 -4.23
C PRO A 53 -19.50 8.42 -2.88
N VAL A 54 -18.29 8.97 -2.85
CA VAL A 54 -17.48 9.16 -1.64
C VAL A 54 -16.87 10.56 -1.64
N LYS A 55 -16.73 11.13 -0.43
CA LYS A 55 -16.06 12.42 -0.25
C LYS A 55 -14.62 12.17 0.20
N PHE A 56 -13.66 12.67 -0.58
CA PHE A 56 -12.24 12.54 -0.28
C PHE A 56 -11.55 13.90 -0.29
N PHE A 57 -11.05 14.34 0.88
CA PHE A 57 -10.49 15.68 1.07
C PHE A 57 -11.37 16.82 0.51
N GLY A 58 -12.69 16.68 0.65
CA GLY A 58 -13.67 17.65 0.12
C GLY A 58 -14.00 17.50 -1.37
N MET A 59 -13.28 16.63 -2.09
CA MET A 59 -13.58 16.29 -3.49
C MET A 59 -14.64 15.18 -3.56
N ASP A 60 -15.52 15.28 -4.55
CA ASP A 60 -16.42 14.19 -4.95
C ASP A 60 -15.64 13.16 -5.77
N MET A 61 -15.69 11.91 -5.35
CA MET A 61 -15.09 10.76 -6.03
C MET A 61 -16.07 9.58 -5.97
N THR A 62 -15.74 8.48 -6.64
CA THR A 62 -16.44 7.20 -6.51
C THR A 62 -15.61 6.17 -5.73
N VAL A 63 -16.22 5.07 -5.29
CA VAL A 63 -15.48 3.95 -4.70
C VAL A 63 -14.41 3.42 -5.67
N GLY A 64 -14.74 3.31 -6.96
CA GLY A 64 -13.81 2.91 -8.00
C GLY A 64 -12.62 3.87 -8.13
N ASP A 65 -12.87 5.19 -8.11
CA ASP A 65 -11.81 6.19 -8.13
C ASP A 65 -10.88 6.05 -6.93
N MET A 66 -11.40 5.74 -5.74
CA MET A 66 -10.59 5.54 -4.53
C MET A 66 -9.71 4.29 -4.61
N ILE A 67 -10.21 3.20 -5.22
CA ILE A 67 -9.42 2.00 -5.46
C ILE A 67 -8.27 2.31 -6.45
N MET A 68 -8.57 3.01 -7.55
CA MET A 68 -7.56 3.41 -8.53
C MET A 68 -6.54 4.39 -7.95
N LEU A 69 -6.98 5.39 -7.19
CA LEU A 69 -6.11 6.32 -6.48
C LEU A 69 -5.14 5.59 -5.56
N SER A 70 -5.65 4.59 -4.83
CA SER A 70 -4.83 3.79 -3.93
C SER A 70 -3.75 3.00 -4.69
N ALA A 71 -4.09 2.38 -5.82
CA ALA A 71 -3.12 1.70 -6.66
C ALA A 71 -2.04 2.66 -7.21
N ASN A 72 -2.45 3.84 -7.69
CA ASN A 72 -1.53 4.85 -8.21
C ASN A 72 -0.57 5.35 -7.13
N HIS A 73 -1.08 5.71 -5.95
CA HIS A 73 -0.26 6.15 -4.83
C HIS A 73 0.75 5.07 -4.39
N GLN A 74 0.36 3.79 -4.38
CA GLN A 74 1.30 2.70 -4.08
C GLN A 74 2.42 2.59 -5.13
N HIS A 75 2.13 2.84 -6.41
CA HIS A 75 3.15 2.83 -7.47
C HIS A 75 4.15 3.99 -7.32
N GLU A 76 3.69 5.17 -6.90
CA GLU A 76 4.57 6.31 -6.61
C GLU A 76 5.52 6.00 -5.44
N VAL A 77 4.97 5.47 -4.33
CA VAL A 77 5.75 5.09 -3.15
C VAL A 77 6.69 3.91 -3.46
N LEU A 78 6.29 2.97 -4.32
CA LEU A 78 7.17 1.90 -4.79
C LEU A 78 8.40 2.48 -5.49
N GLY A 79 8.21 3.44 -6.41
CA GLY A 79 9.30 4.12 -7.11
C GLY A 79 10.32 4.74 -6.14
N GLN A 80 9.83 5.41 -5.10
CA GLN A 80 10.68 5.97 -4.03
C GLN A 80 11.43 4.86 -3.28
N ALA A 81 10.74 3.79 -2.87
CA ALA A 81 11.37 2.66 -2.17
C ALA A 81 12.46 1.99 -3.01
N VAL A 82 12.28 1.89 -4.34
CA VAL A 82 13.32 1.40 -5.27
C VAL A 82 14.56 2.29 -5.22
N ALA A 83 14.36 3.61 -5.28
CA ALA A 83 15.46 4.57 -5.22
C ALA A 83 16.20 4.47 -3.89
N TYR A 84 15.49 4.43 -2.76
CA TYR A 84 16.09 4.26 -1.43
C TYR A 84 16.87 2.96 -1.31
N ALA A 85 16.34 1.83 -1.80
CA ALA A 85 17.05 0.56 -1.79
C ALA A 85 18.40 0.69 -2.52
N ARG A 86 18.40 1.28 -3.73
CA ARG A 86 19.63 1.46 -4.52
C ARG A 86 20.65 2.38 -3.86
N VAL A 87 20.22 3.51 -3.30
CA VAL A 87 21.10 4.45 -2.58
C VAL A 87 21.75 3.77 -1.37
N ASN A 88 21.05 2.80 -0.75
CA ASN A 88 21.56 2.00 0.36
C ASN A 88 22.27 0.70 -0.07
N GLY A 89 22.59 0.52 -1.36
CA GLY A 89 23.29 -0.68 -1.85
C GLY A 89 22.47 -1.97 -1.83
N ILE A 90 21.15 -1.88 -1.63
CA ILE A 90 20.24 -3.02 -1.62
C ILE A 90 19.71 -3.24 -3.04
N VAL A 91 19.93 -4.44 -3.59
CA VAL A 91 19.34 -4.83 -4.88
C VAL A 91 17.88 -5.22 -4.66
N PRO A 92 16.91 -4.53 -5.30
CA PRO A 92 15.51 -4.88 -5.14
C PRO A 92 15.19 -6.29 -5.66
N PRO A 93 14.23 -7.01 -5.06
CA PRO A 93 14.00 -8.43 -5.33
C PRO A 93 13.66 -8.74 -6.80
N TRP A 94 12.79 -7.95 -7.44
CA TRP A 94 12.46 -8.12 -8.86
C TRP A 94 13.66 -7.86 -9.80
N THR A 95 14.61 -7.02 -9.38
CA THR A 95 15.86 -6.82 -10.13
C THR A 95 16.75 -8.04 -10.00
N ALA A 96 16.87 -8.58 -8.78
CA ALA A 96 17.63 -9.80 -8.52
C ALA A 96 17.06 -11.02 -9.27
N GLU A 97 15.73 -11.12 -9.38
CA GLU A 97 15.07 -12.17 -10.16
C GLU A 97 15.41 -12.07 -11.65
N ARG A 98 15.23 -10.90 -12.28
CA ARG A 98 15.60 -10.70 -13.69
C ARG A 98 17.09 -10.98 -13.97
N MET A 99 17.97 -10.63 -13.03
CA MET A 99 19.40 -10.96 -13.15
C MET A 99 19.69 -12.46 -13.06
N LYS A 100 18.87 -13.24 -12.33
CA LYS A 100 19.00 -14.71 -12.29
C LYS A 100 18.54 -15.33 -13.60
N GLU A 101 17.48 -14.79 -14.20
CA GLU A 101 16.97 -15.24 -15.50
C GLU A 101 17.96 -14.96 -16.63
N SER A 102 18.55 -13.76 -16.67
CA SER A 102 19.53 -13.40 -17.71
C SER A 102 20.82 -14.22 -17.68
N LYS A 103 21.16 -14.83 -16.53
CA LYS A 103 22.33 -15.72 -16.39
C LYS A 103 22.05 -17.17 -16.81
N LYS A 104 20.80 -17.53 -17.05
CA LYS A 104 20.41 -18.88 -17.52
C LYS A 104 20.43 -19.01 -19.05
N ASN A 105 20.52 -17.88 -19.76
CA ASN A 105 20.65 -17.78 -21.21
C ASN A 105 22.10 -17.47 -21.61
#